data_AF-A0A1G6XJK2-F1
#
_entry.id   AF-A0A1G6XJK2-F1
#
_cell.length_a   1.000
_cell.length_b   1.000
_cell.length_c   1.000
_cell.angle_alpha   90.00
_cell.angle_beta   90.00
_cell.angle_gamma   90.00
#
_symmetry.space_group_name_H-M   'P 1'
#
loop_
_entity.id
_entity.type
_entity.pdbx_description
1 polymer ?
#
loop_
_entity_poly.entity_id
_entity_poly.type
_entity_poly.pdbx_seq_one_letter_code
_entity_poly.pdbx_strand_id
1 'polypeptide(L)'
;MASPSPAFPTLSAAVLLGLGRPGAGDPRVRPLTILLAGTAASDTAQLRAGLEAAGHRCLLAASWPEATEMLSRILVDVVVQELTCPGARRFEAVKRLRAWPPPLSRLAMVAMAGQQERGLEPACQEAGFDALVSRPLSPEALEAALRRVVVARSPAEPLDALRREELLAEFGQEGRRIRDRAALDEAAACVVRLRSLPALPDVQAAAAQAARAFDSVGAKAAAAAARAIEAKPDRRPVLLQPLIAASVAAKMALRRG
;
A
#
# COMPACT_ATOMS: atom_id res chain seq x y z
N MET A 1 29.62 -28.37 4.81
CA MET A 1 30.08 -27.06 4.32
C MET A 1 28.88 -26.12 4.36
N ALA A 2 28.88 -25.16 5.28
CA ALA A 2 27.77 -24.22 5.45
C ALA A 2 27.78 -23.23 4.29
N SER A 3 26.72 -23.23 3.47
CA SER A 3 26.51 -22.21 2.44
C SER A 3 26.36 -20.83 3.11
N PRO A 4 26.96 -19.78 2.57
CA PRO A 4 26.84 -18.44 3.14
C PRO A 4 25.36 -18.01 3.11
N SER A 5 24.82 -17.73 4.29
CA SER A 5 23.53 -17.04 4.43
C SER A 5 23.62 -15.75 3.62
N PRO A 6 22.72 -15.48 2.66
CA PRO A 6 22.88 -14.27 1.87
C PRO A 6 22.56 -13.10 2.80
N ALA A 7 23.57 -12.25 3.02
CA ALA A 7 23.42 -10.96 3.67
C ALA A 7 22.56 -10.10 2.74
N PHE A 8 21.24 -10.13 2.94
CA PHE A 8 20.32 -9.35 2.13
C PHE A 8 20.16 -7.94 2.70
N PRO A 9 20.44 -6.89 1.92
CA PRO A 9 20.30 -5.52 2.39
C PRO A 9 18.83 -5.14 2.61
N THR A 10 18.57 -4.46 3.72
CA THR A 10 17.27 -3.98 4.21
C THR A 10 16.69 -2.87 3.31
N LEU A 11 16.21 -3.22 2.11
CA LEU A 11 15.69 -2.26 1.14
C LEU A 11 14.16 -2.20 1.18
N SER A 12 13.66 -1.60 2.25
CA SER A 12 12.28 -1.09 2.31
C SER A 12 12.20 0.34 1.70
N ALA A 13 13.28 0.81 1.03
CA ALA A 13 13.45 2.15 0.46
C ALA A 13 12.60 2.44 -0.78
N ALA A 14 12.31 1.41 -1.59
CA ALA A 14 11.48 1.57 -2.79
C ALA A 14 10.03 1.99 -2.48
N VAL A 15 9.55 1.69 -1.26
CA VAL A 15 8.23 2.08 -0.73
C VAL A 15 8.03 3.60 -0.73
N LEU A 16 9.10 4.36 -0.55
CA LEU A 16 8.95 5.79 -0.29
C LEU A 16 8.97 6.61 -1.56
N LEU A 17 9.31 5.97 -2.68
CA LEU A 17 9.05 6.51 -4.01
C LEU A 17 7.53 6.49 -4.34
N GLY A 18 6.68 5.82 -3.55
CA GLY A 18 5.22 5.73 -3.73
C GLY A 18 4.41 6.90 -3.14
N LEU A 19 5.10 7.87 -2.55
CA LEU A 19 4.54 9.05 -1.90
C LEU A 19 5.02 10.34 -2.61
N GLY A 20 5.26 10.24 -3.92
CA GLY A 20 5.80 11.33 -4.72
C GLY A 20 5.30 11.23 -6.16
N ARG A 21 4.43 12.19 -6.52
CA ARG A 21 3.86 12.52 -7.83
C ARG A 21 2.98 11.46 -8.54
N PRO A 22 1.75 11.83 -8.95
CA PRO A 22 1.10 11.19 -10.10
C PRO A 22 1.59 11.86 -11.40
N GLY A 23 1.70 11.08 -12.46
CA GLY A 23 1.59 11.63 -13.81
C GLY A 23 0.20 12.29 -14.00
N ALA A 24 0.03 13.04 -15.07
CA ALA A 24 -1.15 13.85 -15.39
C ALA A 24 -2.49 13.07 -15.35
N GLY A 25 -3.06 12.88 -14.16
CA GLY A 25 -4.38 12.27 -13.91
C GLY A 25 -5.27 13.19 -13.08
N ASP A 26 -6.58 12.94 -13.08
CA ASP A 26 -7.57 13.79 -12.41
C ASP A 26 -7.24 13.97 -10.91
N PRO A 27 -7.08 15.21 -10.40
CA PRO A 27 -6.73 15.49 -9.01
C PRO A 27 -7.76 14.95 -8.00
N ARG A 28 -8.98 14.62 -8.43
CA ARG A 28 -10.03 14.00 -7.59
C ARG A 28 -9.77 12.51 -7.31
N VAL A 29 -8.84 11.89 -8.03
CA VAL A 29 -8.50 10.46 -7.92
C VAL A 29 -7.32 10.29 -6.97
N ARG A 30 -7.55 9.66 -5.80
CA ARG A 30 -6.46 9.27 -4.90
C ARG A 30 -5.67 8.13 -5.58
N PRO A 31 -4.40 8.33 -5.98
CA PRO A 31 -3.66 7.34 -6.75
C PRO A 31 -3.39 6.09 -5.90
N LEU A 32 -3.68 4.91 -6.45
CA LEU A 32 -3.37 3.61 -5.85
C LEU A 32 -2.04 3.08 -6.38
N THR A 33 -1.27 2.39 -5.54
CA THR A 33 -0.18 1.51 -5.97
C THR A 33 -0.74 0.09 -6.10
N ILE A 34 -0.79 -0.43 -7.31
CA ILE A 34 -1.43 -1.69 -7.67
C ILE A 34 -0.35 -2.68 -8.06
N LEU A 35 -0.33 -3.87 -7.46
CA LEU A 35 0.50 -4.99 -7.92
C LEU A 35 -0.32 -5.89 -8.84
N LEU A 36 0.06 -5.97 -10.11
CA LEU A 36 -0.50 -6.91 -11.07
C LEU A 36 0.36 -8.18 -11.05
N ALA A 37 -0.22 -9.33 -10.68
CA ALA A 37 0.50 -10.58 -10.50
C ALA A 37 -0.03 -11.68 -11.43
N GLY A 38 0.89 -12.40 -12.09
CA GLY A 38 0.58 -13.66 -12.79
C GLY A 38 0.04 -13.53 -14.22
N THR A 39 0.28 -12.39 -14.85
CA THR A 39 -0.18 -12.04 -16.19
C THR A 39 0.96 -12.11 -17.21
N ALA A 40 0.71 -12.63 -18.42
CA ALA A 40 1.69 -12.53 -19.52
C ALA A 40 1.94 -11.07 -19.91
N ALA A 41 3.17 -10.73 -20.32
CA ALA A 41 3.60 -9.35 -20.55
C ALA A 41 2.74 -8.54 -21.54
N SER A 42 2.10 -9.21 -22.52
CA SER A 42 1.20 -8.56 -23.49
C SER A 42 -0.13 -8.10 -22.87
N ASP A 43 -0.71 -8.92 -21.99
CA ASP A 43 -2.05 -8.69 -21.42
C ASP A 43 -2.02 -7.58 -20.37
N THR A 44 -0.87 -7.38 -19.72
CA THR A 44 -0.66 -6.29 -18.76
C THR A 44 -0.56 -4.91 -19.39
N ALA A 45 -0.15 -4.81 -20.65
CA ALA A 45 0.21 -3.51 -21.22
C ALA A 45 -0.99 -2.57 -21.30
N GLN A 46 -2.13 -3.07 -21.78
CA GLN A 46 -3.37 -2.30 -21.91
C GLN A 46 -3.97 -1.97 -20.54
N LEU A 47 -3.98 -2.94 -19.63
CA LEU A 47 -4.49 -2.76 -18.27
C LEU A 47 -3.67 -1.72 -17.49
N ARG A 48 -2.35 -1.85 -17.55
CA ARG A 48 -1.39 -0.92 -16.96
C ARG A 48 -1.59 0.48 -17.53
N ALA A 49 -1.66 0.62 -18.86
CA ALA A 49 -1.87 1.91 -19.50
C ALA A 49 -3.16 2.59 -19.04
N GLY A 50 -4.26 1.85 -18.95
CA GLY A 50 -5.54 2.38 -18.45
C GLY A 50 -5.48 2.83 -16.99
N LEU A 51 -4.89 2.02 -16.11
CA LEU A 51 -4.73 2.35 -14.69
C LEU A 51 -3.76 3.52 -14.47
N GLU A 52 -2.66 3.58 -15.23
CA GLU A 52 -1.70 4.70 -15.18
C GLU A 52 -2.31 6.00 -15.73
N ALA A 53 -3.13 5.93 -16.79
CA ALA A 53 -3.89 7.08 -17.28
C ALA A 53 -4.92 7.60 -16.26
N ALA A 54 -5.49 6.71 -15.44
CA ALA A 54 -6.32 7.07 -14.29
C ALA A 54 -5.50 7.62 -13.09
N GLY A 55 -4.18 7.79 -13.24
CA GLY A 55 -3.28 8.34 -12.23
C GLY A 55 -2.77 7.33 -11.21
N HIS A 56 -3.06 6.03 -11.37
CA HIS A 56 -2.53 4.99 -10.49
C HIS A 56 -1.10 4.60 -10.86
N ARG A 57 -0.43 3.89 -9.95
CA ARG A 57 0.87 3.28 -10.18
C ARG A 57 0.69 1.78 -10.26
N CYS A 58 1.21 1.18 -11.32
CA CYS A 58 1.18 -0.26 -11.50
C CYS A 58 2.58 -0.84 -11.32
N LEU A 59 2.69 -1.88 -10.51
CA LEU A 59 3.85 -2.74 -10.39
C LEU A 59 3.49 -4.08 -11.02
N LEU A 60 4.43 -4.68 -11.74
CA LEU A 60 4.22 -5.95 -12.41
C LEU A 60 5.05 -7.03 -11.72
N ALA A 61 4.42 -8.18 -11.45
CA ALA A 61 5.08 -9.41 -11.07
C ALA A 61 4.69 -10.49 -12.08
N ALA A 62 5.67 -11.10 -12.73
CA ALA A 62 5.45 -12.19 -13.68
C ALA A 62 4.95 -13.46 -12.99
N SER A 63 5.13 -13.58 -11.66
CA SER A 63 4.70 -14.76 -10.90
C SER A 63 4.30 -14.42 -9.46
N TRP A 64 3.60 -15.34 -8.79
CA TRP A 64 3.25 -15.15 -7.37
C TRP A 64 4.47 -15.16 -6.42
N PRO A 65 5.51 -15.99 -6.62
CA PRO A 65 6.75 -15.88 -5.82
C PRO A 65 7.40 -14.50 -5.94
N GLU A 66 7.49 -13.96 -7.15
CA GLU A 66 7.98 -12.60 -7.39
C GLU A 66 7.06 -11.56 -6.74
N ALA A 67 5.74 -11.72 -6.87
CA ALA A 67 4.78 -10.84 -6.20
C ALA A 67 4.97 -10.86 -4.68
N THR A 68 5.20 -12.03 -4.08
CA THR A 68 5.44 -12.18 -2.64
C THR A 68 6.76 -11.53 -2.22
N GLU A 69 7.81 -11.70 -3.02
CA GLU A 69 9.08 -11.01 -2.82
C GLU A 69 8.89 -9.48 -2.92
N MET A 70 8.15 -9.01 -3.92
CA MET A 70 7.78 -7.60 -4.05
C MET A 70 6.95 -7.13 -2.86
N LEU A 71 5.96 -7.89 -2.39
CA LEU A 71 5.14 -7.55 -1.22
C LEU A 71 5.95 -7.51 0.09
N SER A 72 7.05 -8.25 0.17
CA SER A 72 7.99 -8.17 1.28
C SER A 72 8.85 -6.90 1.25
N ARG A 73 8.99 -6.28 0.07
CA ARG A 73 9.89 -5.12 -0.19
C ARG A 73 9.15 -3.81 -0.45
N ILE A 74 7.92 -3.89 -0.98
CA ILE A 74 7.14 -2.82 -1.56
C ILE A 74 5.73 -2.90 -1.00
N LEU A 75 5.23 -1.77 -0.50
CA LEU A 75 3.87 -1.64 -0.04
C LEU A 75 2.99 -1.26 -1.22
N VAL A 76 1.96 -2.07 -1.43
CA VAL A 76 0.93 -1.84 -2.43
C VAL A 76 -0.39 -1.66 -1.72
N ASP A 77 -1.32 -1.02 -2.40
CA ASP A 77 -2.67 -0.78 -1.89
C ASP A 77 -3.59 -1.95 -2.17
N VAL A 78 -3.34 -2.64 -3.28
CA VAL A 78 -4.13 -3.76 -3.76
C VAL A 78 -3.27 -4.64 -4.66
N VAL A 79 -3.47 -5.94 -4.56
CA VAL A 79 -2.93 -6.91 -5.53
C VAL A 79 -4.07 -7.35 -6.43
N VAL A 80 -3.84 -7.32 -7.73
CA VAL A 80 -4.70 -7.94 -8.73
C VAL A 80 -3.99 -9.18 -9.22
N GLN A 81 -4.51 -10.34 -8.86
CA GLN A 81 -3.94 -11.62 -9.28
C GLN A 81 -4.77 -12.21 -10.41
N GLU A 82 -4.12 -12.50 -11.53
CA GLU A 82 -4.76 -13.19 -12.64
C GLU A 82 -4.91 -14.70 -12.35
N LEU A 83 -6.08 -15.24 -12.66
CA LEU A 83 -6.47 -16.64 -12.39
C LEU A 83 -6.33 -17.57 -13.61
N THR A 84 -5.69 -17.11 -14.69
CA THR A 84 -5.51 -17.87 -15.94
C THR A 84 -4.64 -19.13 -15.78
N CYS A 85 -3.87 -19.23 -14.69
CA CYS A 85 -3.15 -20.45 -14.33
C CYS A 85 -4.12 -21.54 -13.82
N PRO A 86 -4.08 -22.78 -14.37
CA PRO A 86 -4.98 -23.85 -13.95
C PRO A 86 -4.67 -24.40 -12.55
N GLY A 87 -5.68 -25.03 -11.95
CA GLY A 87 -5.55 -25.78 -10.69
C GLY A 87 -5.62 -24.96 -9.40
N ALA A 88 -5.32 -25.61 -8.27
CA ALA A 88 -5.46 -25.05 -6.92
C ALA A 88 -4.42 -23.97 -6.56
N ARG A 89 -3.27 -23.97 -7.25
CA ARG A 89 -2.18 -23.02 -7.02
C ARG A 89 -2.60 -21.55 -7.15
N ARG A 90 -3.62 -21.26 -7.98
CA ARG A 90 -4.15 -19.89 -8.15
C ARG A 90 -4.77 -19.32 -6.88
N PHE A 91 -5.17 -20.16 -5.93
CA PHE A 91 -5.79 -19.77 -4.66
C PHE A 91 -4.85 -19.86 -3.44
N GLU A 92 -3.88 -20.78 -3.46
CA GLU A 92 -2.93 -20.99 -2.36
C GLU A 92 -2.13 -19.72 -2.02
N ALA A 93 -1.78 -18.97 -3.05
CA ALA A 93 -1.13 -17.68 -2.98
C ALA A 93 -1.76 -16.75 -1.93
N VAL A 94 -3.07 -16.54 -2.07
CA VAL A 94 -3.84 -15.64 -1.20
C VAL A 94 -3.99 -16.22 0.19
N LYS A 95 -4.26 -17.53 0.31
CA LYS A 95 -4.34 -18.21 1.61
C LYS A 95 -3.07 -18.02 2.43
N ARG A 96 -1.89 -18.13 1.79
CA ARG A 96 -0.59 -17.88 2.44
C ARG A 96 -0.44 -16.42 2.86
N LEU A 97 -0.81 -15.46 2.02
CA LEU A 97 -0.77 -14.04 2.36
C LEU A 97 -1.69 -13.72 3.55
N ARG A 98 -2.87 -14.34 3.63
CA ARG A 98 -3.81 -14.16 4.75
C ARG A 98 -3.26 -14.67 6.09
N ALA A 99 -2.31 -15.60 6.07
CA ALA A 99 -1.61 -16.08 7.28
C ALA A 99 -0.47 -15.15 7.74
N TRP A 100 -0.13 -14.09 6.99
CA TRP A 100 0.94 -13.16 7.37
C TRP A 100 0.51 -12.22 8.51
N PRO A 101 1.46 -11.63 9.26
CA PRO A 101 1.13 -10.59 10.22
C PRO A 101 0.45 -9.38 9.55
N PRO A 102 -0.49 -8.70 10.23
CA PRO A 102 -0.96 -7.39 9.79
C PRO A 102 0.22 -6.40 9.62
N PRO A 103 0.12 -5.45 8.67
CA PRO A 103 -1.05 -5.15 7.84
C PRO A 103 -1.18 -6.02 6.57
N LEU A 104 -0.17 -6.83 6.22
CA LEU A 104 -0.14 -7.55 4.93
C LEU A 104 -1.25 -8.60 4.79
N SER A 105 -1.64 -9.28 5.87
CA SER A 105 -2.81 -10.18 5.83
C SER A 105 -4.12 -9.47 5.53
N ARG A 106 -4.21 -8.16 5.74
CA ARG A 106 -5.38 -7.32 5.44
C ARG A 106 -5.28 -6.64 4.08
N LEU A 107 -4.23 -6.88 3.30
CA LEU A 107 -4.07 -6.27 1.98
C LEU A 107 -5.26 -6.60 1.06
N ALA A 108 -5.72 -5.62 0.30
CA ALA A 108 -6.77 -5.81 -0.69
C ALA A 108 -6.31 -6.79 -1.79
N MET A 109 -7.12 -7.81 -2.05
CA MET A 109 -6.85 -8.85 -3.06
C MET A 109 -8.01 -8.92 -4.05
N VAL A 110 -7.74 -8.64 -5.32
CA VAL A 110 -8.70 -8.75 -6.42
C VAL A 110 -8.27 -9.89 -7.34
N ALA A 111 -9.17 -10.83 -7.59
CA ALA A 111 -8.98 -11.87 -8.59
C ALA A 111 -9.40 -11.33 -9.96
N MET A 112 -8.59 -11.57 -10.98
CA MET A 112 -8.94 -11.32 -12.38
C MET A 112 -9.12 -12.63 -13.13
N ALA A 113 -10.31 -12.87 -13.64
CA ALA A 113 -10.70 -14.06 -14.40
C ALA A 113 -10.90 -13.73 -15.89
N GLY A 114 -10.68 -14.71 -16.76
CA GLY A 114 -11.08 -14.66 -18.16
C GLY A 114 -12.52 -15.16 -18.37
N GLN A 115 -12.88 -15.34 -19.64
CA GLN A 115 -14.21 -15.83 -20.05
C GLN A 115 -14.47 -17.30 -19.68
N GLN A 116 -13.41 -18.09 -19.47
CA GLN A 116 -13.48 -19.54 -19.22
C GLN A 116 -13.58 -19.87 -17.72
N GLU A 117 -13.52 -18.85 -16.87
CA GLU A 117 -13.41 -18.96 -15.40
C GLU A 117 -14.72 -18.58 -14.68
N ARG A 118 -15.88 -18.83 -15.29
CA ARG A 118 -17.19 -18.62 -14.65
C ARG A 118 -17.40 -19.56 -13.46
N GLY A 119 -17.99 -19.05 -12.38
CA GLY A 119 -18.31 -19.85 -11.18
C GLY A 119 -17.16 -19.98 -10.18
N LEU A 120 -16.09 -19.20 -10.31
CA LEU A 120 -14.97 -19.19 -9.36
C LEU A 120 -15.23 -18.32 -8.13
N GLU A 121 -16.36 -17.60 -8.06
CA GLU A 121 -16.70 -16.70 -6.96
C GLU A 121 -16.60 -17.38 -5.59
N PRO A 122 -17.16 -18.58 -5.36
CA PRO A 122 -17.05 -19.26 -4.06
C PRO A 122 -15.60 -19.60 -3.71
N ALA A 123 -14.85 -20.15 -4.67
CA ALA A 123 -13.44 -20.50 -4.47
C ALA A 123 -12.55 -19.27 -4.21
N CYS A 124 -12.84 -18.14 -4.86
CA CYS A 124 -12.15 -16.88 -4.62
C CYS A 124 -12.43 -16.36 -3.20
N GLN A 125 -13.69 -16.39 -2.77
CA GLN A 125 -14.08 -15.94 -1.44
C GLN A 125 -13.45 -16.82 -0.34
N GLU A 126 -13.48 -18.14 -0.50
CA GLU A 126 -12.83 -19.08 0.43
C GLU A 126 -11.30 -18.91 0.50
N ALA A 127 -10.67 -18.53 -0.60
CA ALA A 127 -9.24 -18.24 -0.63
C ALA A 127 -8.88 -16.92 0.06
N GLY A 128 -9.86 -16.03 0.27
CA GLY A 128 -9.69 -14.73 0.89
C GLY A 128 -9.52 -13.56 -0.09
N PHE A 129 -9.93 -13.71 -1.35
CA PHE A 129 -10.10 -12.58 -2.27
C PHE A 129 -11.28 -11.71 -1.84
N ASP A 130 -11.21 -10.44 -2.21
CA ASP A 130 -12.19 -9.40 -1.84
C ASP A 130 -13.13 -9.02 -2.98
N ALA A 131 -12.69 -9.27 -4.21
CA ALA A 131 -13.50 -9.15 -5.41
C ALA A 131 -12.98 -10.10 -6.49
N LEU A 132 -13.88 -10.53 -7.35
CA LEU A 132 -13.59 -11.14 -8.63
C LEU A 132 -14.00 -10.15 -9.74
N VAL A 133 -13.10 -9.91 -10.69
CA VAL A 133 -13.39 -9.14 -11.91
C VAL A 133 -13.14 -10.03 -13.13
N SER A 134 -14.02 -9.94 -14.12
CA SER A 134 -13.98 -10.83 -15.30
C SER A 134 -13.66 -10.03 -16.55
N ARG A 135 -12.71 -10.50 -17.36
CA ARG A 135 -12.40 -9.94 -18.69
C ARG A 135 -13.49 -10.33 -19.72
N PRO A 136 -13.80 -9.47 -20.71
CA PRO A 136 -13.30 -8.11 -20.89
C PRO A 136 -13.90 -7.13 -19.88
N LEU A 137 -13.07 -6.28 -19.30
CA LEU A 137 -13.47 -5.33 -18.27
C LEU A 137 -12.95 -3.93 -18.65
N SER A 138 -13.76 -2.88 -18.47
CA SER A 138 -13.32 -1.52 -18.77
C SER A 138 -12.39 -0.99 -17.65
N PRO A 139 -11.40 -0.14 -17.95
CA PRO A 139 -10.54 0.46 -16.93
C PRO A 139 -11.31 1.09 -15.76
N GLU A 140 -12.46 1.71 -16.03
CA GLU A 140 -13.33 2.35 -15.05
C GLU A 140 -13.99 1.31 -14.12
N ALA A 141 -14.42 0.18 -14.66
CA ALA A 141 -14.98 -0.92 -13.88
C ALA A 141 -13.93 -1.54 -12.95
N LEU A 142 -12.67 -1.67 -13.42
CA LEU A 142 -11.56 -2.07 -12.55
C LEU A 142 -11.36 -1.06 -11.45
N GLU A 143 -11.24 0.22 -11.80
CA GLU A 143 -10.98 1.30 -10.85
C GLU A 143 -12.03 1.31 -9.73
N ALA A 144 -13.31 1.21 -10.09
CA ALA A 144 -14.41 1.16 -9.12
C ALA A 144 -14.28 -0.06 -8.19
N ALA A 145 -13.96 -1.24 -8.72
CA ALA A 145 -13.74 -2.44 -7.93
C ALA A 145 -12.53 -2.31 -6.99
N LEU A 146 -11.40 -1.79 -7.48
CA LEU A 146 -10.20 -1.57 -6.70
C LEU A 146 -10.47 -0.62 -5.53
N ARG A 147 -11.12 0.52 -5.79
CA ARG A 147 -11.46 1.51 -4.76
C ARG A 147 -12.35 0.91 -3.68
N ARG A 148 -13.41 0.21 -4.08
CA ARG A 148 -14.35 -0.44 -3.15
C ARG A 148 -13.62 -1.39 -2.20
N VAL A 149 -12.76 -2.25 -2.75
CA VAL A 149 -12.03 -3.25 -1.96
C VAL A 149 -11.00 -2.59 -1.03
N VAL A 150 -10.23 -1.62 -1.54
CA VAL A 150 -9.22 -0.92 -0.74
C VAL A 150 -9.86 -0.22 0.47
N VAL A 151 -11.02 0.43 0.28
CA VAL A 151 -11.75 1.08 1.37
C VAL A 151 -12.27 0.06 2.39
N ALA A 152 -12.83 -1.06 1.92
CA ALA A 152 -13.36 -2.11 2.79
C ALA A 152 -12.27 -2.76 3.67
N ARG A 153 -11.07 -2.97 3.12
CA ARG A 153 -9.94 -3.62 3.81
C ARG A 153 -9.02 -2.68 4.60
N SER A 154 -9.17 -1.37 4.42
CA SER A 154 -8.46 -0.37 5.22
C SER A 154 -8.84 -0.52 6.70
N PRO A 155 -7.88 -0.76 7.63
CA PRO A 155 -8.22 -0.80 9.05
C PRO A 155 -8.81 0.54 9.47
N ALA A 156 -9.85 0.51 10.31
CA ALA A 156 -10.30 1.68 11.05
C ALA A 156 -9.28 1.95 12.15
N GLU A 157 -8.10 2.45 11.79
CA GLU A 157 -7.26 3.11 12.77
C GLU A 157 -7.93 4.46 13.04
N PRO A 158 -8.34 4.75 14.29
CA PRO A 158 -9.06 5.98 14.58
C PRO A 158 -8.12 7.17 14.35
N LEU A 159 -8.41 7.93 13.30
CA LEU A 159 -7.86 9.27 13.14
C LEU A 159 -8.38 10.16 14.26
N ASP A 160 -7.62 11.21 14.58
CA ASP A 160 -8.06 12.21 15.55
C ASP A 160 -9.31 12.96 15.07
N ALA A 161 -10.49 12.60 15.60
CA ALA A 161 -11.77 13.17 15.17
C ALA A 161 -11.76 14.70 15.21
N LEU A 162 -11.30 15.30 16.31
CA LEU A 162 -11.22 16.76 16.47
C LEU A 162 -10.35 17.38 15.36
N ARG A 163 -9.16 16.82 15.11
CA ARG A 163 -8.29 17.32 14.06
C ARG A 163 -8.91 17.18 12.67
N ARG A 164 -9.65 16.09 12.42
CA ARG A 164 -10.33 15.88 11.13
C ARG A 164 -11.46 16.89 10.93
N GLU A 165 -12.20 17.22 11.99
CA GLU A 165 -13.24 18.25 11.99
C GLU A 165 -12.66 19.64 11.74
N GLU A 166 -11.58 20.02 12.44
CA GLU A 166 -10.85 21.27 12.22
C GLU A 166 -10.39 21.42 10.76
N LEU A 167 -9.74 20.39 10.22
CA LEU A 167 -9.25 20.41 8.84
C LEU A 167 -10.39 20.51 7.82
N LEU A 168 -11.53 19.88 8.11
CA LEU A 168 -12.71 19.95 7.25
C LEU A 168 -13.35 21.34 7.30
N ALA A 169 -13.43 21.95 8.49
CA ALA A 169 -13.97 23.30 8.68
C ALA A 169 -13.09 24.37 8.03
N GLU A 170 -11.76 24.24 8.16
CA GLU A 170 -10.80 25.23 7.68
C GLU A 170 -10.56 25.13 6.16
N PHE A 171 -10.57 23.92 5.59
CA PHE A 171 -10.13 23.70 4.20
C PHE A 171 -11.17 23.02 3.29
N GLY A 172 -12.33 22.65 3.84
CA GLY A 172 -13.31 21.84 3.12
C GLY A 172 -12.78 20.44 2.78
N GLN A 173 -13.60 19.65 2.07
CA GLN A 173 -13.21 18.28 1.71
C GLN A 173 -11.97 18.23 0.81
N GLU A 174 -11.89 19.12 -0.18
CA GLU A 174 -10.82 19.09 -1.17
C GLU A 174 -9.49 19.56 -0.57
N GLY A 175 -9.48 20.66 0.19
CA GLY A 175 -8.26 21.13 0.85
C GLY A 175 -7.77 20.15 1.93
N ARG A 176 -8.67 19.46 2.63
CA ARG A 176 -8.33 18.36 3.54
C ARG A 176 -7.63 17.20 2.80
N ARG A 177 -8.12 16.81 1.61
CA ARG A 177 -7.47 15.78 0.77
C ARG A 177 -6.08 16.18 0.30
N ILE A 178 -5.91 17.43 -0.11
CA ILE A 178 -4.60 17.97 -0.53
C ILE A 178 -3.61 17.90 0.63
N ARG A 179 -4.03 18.26 1.85
CA ARG A 179 -3.18 18.14 3.05
C ARG A 179 -2.88 16.72 3.46
N ASP A 180 -3.86 15.82 3.44
CA ASP A 180 -3.64 14.39 3.69
C ASP A 180 -2.51 13.87 2.82
N ARG A 181 -2.56 14.21 1.53
CA ARG A 181 -1.54 13.84 0.57
C ARG A 181 -0.19 14.46 0.90
N ALA A 182 -0.11 15.78 1.09
CA ALA A 182 1.15 16.46 1.36
C ALA A 182 1.84 15.93 2.64
N ALA A 183 1.08 15.67 3.70
CA ALA A 183 1.58 15.11 4.94
C ALA A 183 2.11 13.68 4.77
N LEU A 184 1.39 12.84 4.02
CA LEU A 184 1.86 11.50 3.70
C LEU A 184 3.14 11.54 2.85
N ASP A 185 3.22 12.45 1.86
CA ASP A 185 4.37 12.65 1.00
C ASP A 185 5.62 13.07 1.82
N GLU A 186 5.45 14.01 2.75
CA GLU A 186 6.52 14.44 3.67
C GLU A 186 6.94 13.33 4.65
N ALA A 187 5.97 12.66 5.28
CA ALA A 187 6.25 11.55 6.20
C ALA A 187 7.02 10.43 5.50
N ALA A 188 6.70 10.18 4.23
CA ALA A 188 7.48 9.29 3.39
C ALA A 188 8.93 9.70 3.32
N ALA A 189 9.20 10.93 2.89
CA ALA A 189 10.57 11.39 2.68
C ALA A 189 11.41 11.18 3.94
N CYS A 190 10.81 11.42 5.11
CA CYS A 190 11.42 11.18 6.42
C CYS A 190 11.71 9.70 6.68
N VAL A 191 10.71 8.81 6.50
CA VAL A 191 10.87 7.36 6.70
C VAL A 191 11.94 6.76 5.78
N VAL A 192 12.20 7.33 4.58
CA VAL A 192 13.31 6.89 3.71
C VAL A 192 14.62 7.15 4.40
N ARG A 193 14.79 8.42 4.78
CA ARG A 193 16.05 8.93 5.27
C ARG A 193 16.41 8.20 6.54
N LEU A 194 15.42 7.96 7.42
CA LEU A 194 15.60 7.20 8.64
C LEU A 194 16.38 5.90 8.42
N ARG A 195 16.23 5.19 7.30
CA ARG A 195 16.97 3.93 7.07
C ARG A 195 18.48 4.08 6.95
N SER A 196 18.95 5.16 6.36
CA SER A 196 20.34 5.32 5.94
C SER A 196 21.06 6.44 6.68
N LEU A 197 20.35 7.25 7.47
CA LEU A 197 20.96 8.35 8.22
C LEU A 197 22.03 7.81 9.20
N PRO A 198 23.27 8.32 9.14
CA PRO A 198 24.37 7.78 9.95
C PRO A 198 24.37 8.35 11.37
N ALA A 199 24.01 9.63 11.55
CA ALA A 199 24.08 10.31 12.83
C ALA A 199 22.74 10.27 13.59
N LEU A 200 22.80 9.97 14.89
CA LEU A 200 21.61 9.94 15.76
C LEU A 200 20.84 11.27 15.79
N PRO A 201 21.47 12.46 15.78
CA PRO A 201 20.74 13.73 15.69
C PRO A 201 19.92 13.87 14.40
N ASP A 202 20.44 13.40 13.26
CA ASP A 202 19.70 13.42 12.00
C ASP A 202 18.51 12.46 12.03
N VAL A 203 18.71 11.27 12.62
CA VAL A 203 17.65 10.28 12.84
C VAL A 203 16.54 10.89 13.69
N GLN A 204 16.90 11.55 14.79
CA GLN A 204 15.95 12.22 15.68
C GLN A 204 15.20 13.33 14.95
N ALA A 205 15.90 14.19 14.19
CA ALA A 205 15.28 15.26 13.42
C ALA A 205 14.30 14.75 12.35
N ALA A 206 14.68 13.70 11.62
CA ALA A 206 13.81 13.08 10.61
C ALA A 206 12.59 12.39 11.25
N ALA A 207 12.76 11.75 12.40
CA ALA A 207 11.66 11.16 13.15
C ALA A 207 10.69 12.22 13.68
N ALA A 208 11.20 13.33 14.23
CA ALA A 208 10.40 14.46 14.66
C ALA A 208 9.61 15.09 13.51
N GLN A 209 10.22 15.20 12.32
CA GLN A 209 9.56 15.69 11.11
C GLN A 209 8.42 14.74 10.67
N ALA A 210 8.67 13.43 10.64
CA ALA A 210 7.63 12.44 10.34
C ALA A 210 6.46 12.51 11.34
N ALA A 211 6.77 12.67 12.65
CA ALA A 211 5.75 12.79 13.68
C ALA A 211 4.83 13.99 13.45
N ARG A 212 5.41 15.17 13.20
CA ARG A 212 4.65 16.40 12.89
C ARG A 212 3.78 16.24 11.65
N ALA A 213 4.30 15.61 10.60
CA ALA A 213 3.54 15.35 9.38
C ALA A 213 2.31 14.47 9.68
N PHE A 214 2.46 13.37 10.41
CA PHE A 214 1.33 12.52 10.79
C PHE A 214 0.33 13.20 11.72
N ASP A 215 0.79 13.94 12.72
CA ASP A 215 -0.08 14.71 13.62
C ASP A 215 -0.90 15.76 12.87
N SER A 216 -0.31 16.41 11.87
CA SER A 216 -0.98 17.47 11.10
C SER A 216 -2.29 17.02 10.46
N VAL A 217 -2.43 15.71 10.18
CA VAL A 217 -3.60 15.07 9.56
C VAL A 217 -4.38 14.15 10.51
N GLY A 218 -4.00 14.11 11.79
CA GLY A 218 -4.67 13.32 12.82
C GLY A 218 -4.29 11.84 12.85
N ALA A 219 -3.18 11.43 12.23
CA ALA A 219 -2.71 10.05 12.22
C ALA A 219 -1.93 9.70 13.51
N LYS A 220 -2.62 9.65 14.65
CA LYS A 220 -2.01 9.56 16.00
C LYS A 220 -1.05 8.39 16.17
N ALA A 221 -1.40 7.20 15.68
CA ALA A 221 -0.58 6.01 15.86
C ALA A 221 0.74 6.10 15.07
N ALA A 222 0.69 6.59 13.83
CA ALA A 222 1.87 6.82 13.02
C ALA A 222 2.76 7.92 13.61
N ALA A 223 2.15 9.00 14.12
CA ALA A 223 2.86 10.03 14.84
C ALA A 223 3.55 9.49 16.11
N ALA A 224 2.84 8.69 16.91
CA ALA A 224 3.41 8.06 18.11
C ALA A 224 4.57 7.10 17.78
N ALA A 225 4.46 6.31 16.71
CA ALA A 225 5.53 5.44 16.26
C ALA A 225 6.77 6.24 15.79
N ALA A 226 6.57 7.39 15.15
CA ALA A 226 7.66 8.29 14.77
C ALA A 226 8.32 8.92 16.01
N ARG A 227 7.53 9.40 16.97
CA ARG A 227 8.03 9.94 18.26
C ARG A 227 8.80 8.89 19.07
N ALA A 228 8.47 7.61 18.95
CA ALA A 228 9.24 6.55 19.60
C ALA A 228 10.68 6.46 19.06
N ILE A 229 10.87 6.68 17.75
CA ILE A 229 12.22 6.78 17.14
C ILE A 229 12.89 8.09 17.54
N GLU A 230 12.16 9.20 17.57
CA GLU A 230 12.68 10.49 18.03
C GLU A 230 13.24 10.42 19.45
N ALA A 231 12.50 9.77 20.37
CA ALA A 231 12.91 9.63 21.77
C ALA A 231 14.07 8.63 21.97
N LYS A 232 14.22 7.65 21.08
CA LYS A 232 15.22 6.56 21.15
C LYS A 232 15.82 6.29 19.77
N PRO A 233 16.62 7.22 19.21
CA PRO A 233 17.13 7.13 17.84
C PRO A 233 18.10 5.94 17.66
N ASP A 234 18.75 5.51 18.73
CA ASP A 234 19.59 4.31 18.82
C ASP A 234 18.78 3.01 18.58
N ARG A 235 17.51 2.98 19.00
CA ARG A 235 16.60 1.83 18.80
C ARG A 235 15.91 1.80 17.45
N ARG A 236 16.25 2.73 16.54
CA ARG A 236 15.73 2.78 15.17
C ARG A 236 15.62 1.41 14.48
N PRO A 237 16.63 0.51 14.51
CA PRO A 237 16.55 -0.76 13.77
C PRO A 237 15.33 -1.61 14.14
N VAL A 238 14.86 -1.54 15.39
CA VAL A 238 13.70 -2.29 15.88
C VAL A 238 12.41 -1.49 15.74
N LEU A 239 12.49 -0.17 15.88
CA LEU A 239 11.32 0.73 15.87
C LEU A 239 10.85 1.14 14.47
N LEU A 240 11.69 0.93 13.44
CA LEU A 240 11.35 1.28 12.06
C LEU A 240 10.18 0.46 11.52
N GLN A 241 10.09 -0.83 11.87
CA GLN A 241 9.02 -1.70 11.39
C GLN A 241 7.64 -1.30 11.94
N PRO A 242 7.47 -1.04 13.26
CA PRO A 242 6.26 -0.43 13.80
C PRO A 242 5.88 0.89 13.12
N LEU A 243 6.84 1.79 12.85
CA LEU A 243 6.57 3.04 12.15
C LEU A 243 6.05 2.80 10.73
N ILE A 244 6.64 1.87 9.98
CA ILE A 244 6.18 1.53 8.64
C ILE A 244 4.74 0.98 8.70
N ALA A 245 4.45 0.07 9.63
CA ALA A 245 3.11 -0.50 9.78
C ALA A 245 2.06 0.57 10.13
N ALA A 246 2.37 1.47 11.06
CA ALA A 246 1.48 2.57 11.44
C ALA A 246 1.32 3.59 10.30
N SER A 247 2.38 3.85 9.52
CA SER A 247 2.31 4.72 8.33
C SER A 247 1.35 4.17 7.27
N VAL A 248 1.34 2.84 7.08
CA VAL A 248 0.39 2.16 6.19
C VAL A 248 -1.03 2.27 6.72
N ALA A 249 -1.22 1.99 8.01
CA ALA A 249 -2.54 2.08 8.63
C ALA A 249 -3.10 3.51 8.54
N ALA A 250 -2.27 4.53 8.78
CA ALA A 250 -2.62 5.94 8.58
C ALA A 250 -3.00 6.26 7.14
N LYS A 251 -2.17 5.84 6.16
CA LYS A 251 -2.48 5.99 4.72
C LYS A 251 -3.83 5.37 4.38
N MET A 252 -4.13 4.20 4.92
CA MET A 252 -5.39 3.49 4.73
C MET A 252 -6.57 4.19 5.42
N ALA A 253 -6.42 4.66 6.66
CA ALA A 253 -7.47 5.34 7.41
C ALA A 253 -7.85 6.69 6.78
N LEU A 254 -6.87 7.47 6.31
CA LEU A 254 -7.08 8.73 5.60
C LEU A 254 -7.84 8.56 4.27
N ARG A 255 -8.08 7.33 3.79
CA ARG A 255 -8.93 7.07 2.62
C ARG A 255 -10.42 6.99 2.95
N ARG A 256 -10.77 6.62 4.19
CA ARG A 256 -12.17 6.43 4.60
C ARG A 256 -12.88 7.74 4.93
N GLY A 257 -12.16 8.74 5.43
CA GLY A 257 -12.74 9.99 5.95
C GLY A 257 -12.30 11.22 5.20
#